data_AF-A0A9X4KT90-F1
#
_entry.id   AF-A0A9X4KT90-F1
#
_cell.length_a   1.000
_cell.length_b   1.000
_cell.length_c   1.000
_cell.angle_alpha   90.00
_cell.angle_beta   90.00
_cell.angle_gamma   90.00
#
_symmetry.space_group_name_H-M   'P 1'
#
loop_
_entity.id
_entity.type
_entity.pdbx_description
1 polymer ?
#
loop_
_entity_poly.entity_id
_entity_poly.type
_entity_poly.pdbx_seq_one_letter_code
_entity_poly.pdbx_strand_id
1 'polypeptide(L)'
;MIIRMEQFGAKPEQGFDNTLAVRSALDSCREIEGAVLVFPRGNYHFWPDKAVEKQLFISNHDQAGLRRIAFHLADRSGFTVDGQGSEFIFHGPMIPFVIENCSKVLVRNLVIDWEEPMFAQGTVSRADHESFDIQMPEGTDYKVEDHAVWFTFGGIPEKVWGLNEFDKQTKAPAYQSGDQLSWGNYSKVRVEQSRPGVITYQGDNMKLPRIGNVIVMRFGRRENPAFFHQRRGKRQLGIRERASCTGHGTPCAMVFEYTLAPIQRHAQTRVGPYGNRHRGCHALRILSRPGDA
;
A
#
# COMPACT_ATOMS: atom_id res chain seq x y z
N MET A 1 -9.07 -23.26 17.43
CA MET A 1 -7.76 -23.95 17.33
C MET A 1 -6.68 -22.91 17.10
N ILE A 2 -5.54 -22.99 17.79
CA ILE A 2 -4.41 -22.05 17.59
C ILE A 2 -3.35 -22.72 16.71
N ILE A 3 -2.97 -22.06 15.62
CA ILE A 3 -1.93 -22.50 14.68
C ILE A 3 -0.78 -21.51 14.77
N ARG A 4 0.41 -21.99 15.16
CA ARG A 4 1.62 -21.16 15.13
C ARG A 4 2.23 -21.25 13.75
N MET A 5 2.47 -20.11 13.10
CA MET A 5 2.95 -20.09 11.72
C MET A 5 4.34 -20.71 11.54
N GLU A 6 5.15 -20.79 12.60
CA GLU A 6 6.43 -21.50 12.62
C GLU A 6 6.27 -23.00 12.32
N GLN A 7 5.11 -23.61 12.66
CA GLN A 7 4.80 -25.01 12.35
C GLN A 7 4.69 -25.25 10.83
N PHE A 8 4.42 -24.18 10.07
CA PHE A 8 4.37 -24.18 8.61
C PHE A 8 5.64 -23.58 7.99
N GLY A 9 6.69 -23.37 8.79
CA GLY A 9 7.98 -22.85 8.34
C GLY A 9 8.03 -21.35 8.12
N ALA A 10 7.05 -20.57 8.61
CA ALA A 10 7.13 -19.12 8.56
C ALA A 10 8.29 -18.59 9.41
N LYS A 11 9.02 -17.61 8.89
CA LYS A 11 10.16 -16.96 9.57
C LYS A 11 10.08 -15.44 9.43
N PRO A 12 10.28 -14.69 10.51
CA PRO A 12 10.34 -13.23 10.49
C PRO A 12 11.73 -12.72 10.05
N GLU A 13 12.19 -13.17 8.88
CA GLU A 13 13.53 -12.87 8.35
C GLU A 13 13.42 -12.06 7.05
N GLN A 14 14.28 -11.04 6.91
CA GLN A 14 14.36 -10.28 5.67
C GLN A 14 14.78 -11.20 4.52
N GLY A 15 14.09 -11.10 3.39
CA GLY A 15 14.34 -11.96 2.23
C GLY A 15 13.72 -13.36 2.32
N PHE A 16 13.08 -13.73 3.43
CA PHE A 16 12.39 -15.02 3.55
C PHE A 16 10.92 -14.91 3.12
N ASP A 17 10.56 -15.64 2.06
CA ASP A 17 9.20 -15.66 1.52
C ASP A 17 8.26 -16.57 2.33
N ASN A 18 7.33 -15.94 3.06
CA ASN A 18 6.35 -16.60 3.91
C ASN A 18 5.06 -16.99 3.18
N THR A 19 4.91 -16.68 1.89
CA THR A 19 3.66 -16.89 1.16
C THR A 19 3.23 -18.35 1.12
N LEU A 20 4.18 -19.29 0.96
CA LEU A 20 3.86 -20.72 0.98
C LEU A 20 3.41 -21.21 2.36
N ALA A 21 4.04 -20.73 3.43
CA ALA A 21 3.66 -21.08 4.80
C ALA A 21 2.21 -20.66 5.10
N VAL A 22 1.81 -19.46 4.64
CA VAL A 22 0.42 -18.99 4.72
C VAL A 22 -0.52 -19.90 3.96
N ARG A 23 -0.20 -20.22 2.70
CA ARG A 23 -1.05 -21.10 1.88
C ARG A 23 -1.26 -22.45 2.55
N SER A 24 -0.18 -23.09 2.98
CA SER A 24 -0.22 -24.38 3.67
C SER A 24 -1.01 -24.33 4.98
N ALA A 25 -0.87 -23.27 5.77
CA ALA A 25 -1.63 -23.10 7.00
C ALA A 25 -3.13 -22.94 6.71
N LEU A 26 -3.50 -22.11 5.72
CA LEU A 26 -4.89 -21.88 5.32
C LEU A 26 -5.58 -23.13 4.77
N ASP A 27 -4.85 -23.97 4.04
CA ASP A 27 -5.34 -25.26 3.54
C ASP A 27 -5.54 -26.26 4.68
N SER A 28 -4.60 -26.33 5.63
CA SER A 28 -4.65 -27.28 6.75
C SER A 28 -5.83 -27.07 7.70
N CYS A 29 -6.35 -25.84 7.77
CA CYS A 29 -7.43 -25.46 8.68
C CYS A 29 -8.72 -25.05 7.97
N ARG A 30 -8.87 -25.42 6.69
CA ARG A 30 -10.01 -25.01 5.85
C ARG A 30 -11.36 -25.34 6.48
N GLU A 31 -11.48 -26.53 7.05
CA GLU A 31 -12.72 -27.05 7.65
C GLU A 31 -12.84 -26.77 9.16
N ILE A 32 -11.94 -25.95 9.73
CA ILE A 32 -11.87 -25.71 11.17
C ILE A 32 -12.42 -24.33 11.50
N GLU A 33 -13.64 -24.30 12.04
CA GLU A 33 -14.23 -23.08 12.59
C GLU A 33 -13.48 -22.63 13.85
N GLY A 34 -13.26 -21.32 13.97
CA GLY A 34 -12.51 -20.72 15.09
C GLY A 34 -11.00 -20.96 15.02
N ALA A 35 -10.44 -21.20 13.83
CA ALA A 35 -9.00 -21.28 13.65
C ALA A 35 -8.34 -19.88 13.82
N VAL A 36 -7.20 -19.85 14.50
CA VAL A 36 -6.41 -18.65 14.77
C VAL A 36 -4.99 -18.89 14.27
N LEU A 37 -4.59 -18.19 13.20
CA LEU A 37 -3.19 -18.12 12.78
C LEU A 37 -2.47 -17.09 13.64
N VAL A 38 -1.44 -17.53 14.35
CA VAL A 38 -0.60 -16.69 15.20
C VAL A 38 0.77 -16.55 14.56
N PHE A 39 1.13 -15.32 14.24
CA PHE A 39 2.49 -14.95 13.83
C PHE A 39 3.21 -14.38 15.05
N PRO A 40 4.23 -15.06 15.59
CA PRO A 40 5.09 -14.46 16.61
C PRO A 40 5.65 -13.13 16.11
N ARG A 41 5.79 -12.15 17.01
CA ARG A 41 6.19 -10.79 16.64
C ARG A 41 7.45 -10.78 15.77
N GLY A 42 7.37 -10.19 14.59
CA GLY A 42 8.51 -9.99 13.70
C GLY A 42 8.14 -9.38 12.35
N ASN A 43 9.10 -9.34 11.43
CA ASN A 43 8.92 -8.79 10.09
C ASN A 43 8.78 -9.94 9.09
N TYR A 44 7.58 -10.15 8.57
CA TYR A 44 7.30 -11.24 7.63
C TYR A 44 7.17 -10.66 6.23
N HIS A 45 7.92 -11.24 5.30
CA HIS A 45 7.90 -10.82 3.91
C HIS A 45 7.13 -11.82 3.04
N PHE A 46 6.44 -11.29 2.03
CA PHE A 46 5.58 -12.05 1.11
C PHE A 46 5.85 -11.65 -0.33
N TRP A 47 6.09 -12.65 -1.20
CA TRP A 47 6.27 -12.46 -2.64
C TRP A 47 5.15 -13.11 -3.46
N PRO A 48 4.90 -12.61 -4.69
CA PRO A 48 3.81 -13.09 -5.54
C PRO A 48 4.04 -14.51 -6.09
N ASP A 49 5.28 -14.99 -6.20
CA ASP A 49 5.61 -16.25 -6.88
C ASP A 49 4.82 -17.46 -6.37
N LYS A 50 4.60 -17.53 -5.05
CA LYS A 50 3.88 -18.64 -4.39
C LYS A 50 2.46 -18.29 -3.96
N ALA A 51 2.00 -17.08 -4.30
CA ALA A 51 0.67 -16.58 -3.93
C ALA A 51 -0.43 -17.33 -4.67
N VAL A 52 -1.65 -17.28 -4.11
CA VAL A 52 -2.83 -17.76 -4.83
C VAL A 52 -3.11 -16.80 -5.99
N GLU A 53 -3.38 -17.36 -7.17
CA GLU A 53 -3.82 -16.61 -8.33
C GLU A 53 -5.32 -16.74 -8.53
N LYS A 54 -6.02 -15.60 -8.64
CA LYS A 54 -7.44 -15.59 -8.91
C LYS A 54 -7.87 -14.36 -9.69
N GLN A 55 -8.76 -14.56 -10.66
CA GLN A 55 -9.44 -13.48 -11.36
C GLN A 55 -10.38 -12.75 -10.39
N LEU A 56 -10.17 -11.45 -10.18
CA LEU A 56 -11.01 -10.63 -9.29
C LEU A 56 -11.58 -9.42 -10.02
N PHE A 57 -12.84 -9.10 -9.72
CA PHE A 57 -13.51 -7.89 -10.19
C PHE A 57 -13.76 -6.97 -9.00
N ILE A 58 -12.88 -5.99 -8.81
CA ILE A 58 -12.89 -5.10 -7.66
C ILE A 58 -13.45 -3.75 -8.10
N SER A 59 -14.57 -3.32 -7.52
CA SER A 59 -15.17 -2.02 -7.86
C SER A 59 -14.19 -0.86 -7.58
N ASN A 60 -14.19 0.16 -8.44
CA ASN A 60 -13.33 1.36 -8.37
C ASN A 60 -11.81 1.09 -8.44
N HIS A 61 -11.42 -0.10 -8.88
CA HIS A 61 -10.05 -0.55 -9.07
C HIS A 61 -9.81 -0.95 -10.52
N ASP A 62 -8.56 -0.98 -10.95
CA ASP A 62 -8.21 -1.38 -12.31
C ASP A 62 -8.51 -2.88 -12.50
N GLN A 63 -9.17 -3.21 -13.62
CA GLN A 63 -9.58 -4.58 -13.93
C GLN A 63 -8.45 -5.28 -14.70
N ALA A 64 -7.37 -5.63 -14.01
CA ALA A 64 -6.20 -6.26 -14.65
C ALA A 64 -6.21 -7.78 -14.59
N GLY A 65 -7.37 -8.36 -14.31
CA GLY A 65 -7.59 -9.79 -14.45
C GLY A 65 -7.09 -10.61 -13.25
N LEU A 66 -6.04 -11.39 -13.49
CA LEU A 66 -5.47 -12.33 -12.52
C LEU A 66 -4.74 -11.56 -11.40
N ARG A 67 -5.09 -11.86 -10.15
CA ARG A 67 -4.51 -11.24 -8.95
C ARG A 67 -3.76 -12.25 -8.11
N ARG A 68 -2.61 -11.83 -7.61
CA ARG A 68 -1.76 -12.57 -6.65
C ARG A 68 -2.20 -12.21 -5.23
N ILE A 69 -2.53 -13.22 -4.42
CA ILE A 69 -3.18 -13.06 -3.11
C ILE A 69 -2.38 -13.82 -2.05
N ALA A 70 -1.95 -13.14 -0.98
CA ALA A 70 -1.26 -13.79 0.14
C ALA A 70 -2.23 -14.55 1.05
N PHE A 71 -3.24 -13.86 1.58
CA PHE A 71 -4.23 -14.42 2.48
C PHE A 71 -5.58 -14.52 1.76
N HIS A 72 -5.80 -15.64 1.08
CA HIS A 72 -7.07 -15.94 0.43
C HIS A 72 -8.00 -16.70 1.38
N LEU A 73 -8.94 -15.97 2.00
CA LEU A 73 -9.95 -16.52 2.89
C LEU A 73 -11.26 -16.66 2.11
N ALA A 74 -11.65 -17.89 1.77
CA ALA A 74 -12.88 -18.18 1.06
C ALA A 74 -13.80 -19.12 1.86
N ASP A 75 -15.10 -18.84 1.79
CA ASP A 75 -16.21 -19.71 2.19
C ASP A 75 -16.08 -20.30 3.61
N ARG A 76 -15.67 -19.48 4.60
CA ARG A 76 -15.43 -19.92 5.99
C ARG A 76 -16.06 -19.01 7.05
N SER A 77 -16.37 -19.58 8.21
CA SER A 77 -16.87 -18.86 9.40
C SER A 77 -15.86 -18.95 10.54
N GLY A 78 -15.67 -17.86 11.28
CA GLY A 78 -14.86 -17.84 12.50
C GLY A 78 -13.38 -18.06 12.22
N PHE A 79 -12.66 -17.00 11.84
CA PHE A 79 -11.25 -17.11 11.51
C PHE A 79 -10.47 -15.90 12.03
N THR A 80 -9.29 -16.12 12.61
CA THR A 80 -8.45 -15.02 13.11
C THR A 80 -7.04 -15.10 12.55
N VAL A 81 -6.51 -13.95 12.11
CA VAL A 81 -5.08 -13.73 11.90
C VAL A 81 -4.60 -12.76 12.98
N ASP A 82 -3.71 -13.23 13.85
CA ASP A 82 -3.14 -12.46 14.94
C ASP A 82 -1.65 -12.28 14.72
N GLY A 83 -1.26 -11.05 14.38
CA GLY A 83 0.14 -10.74 14.10
C GLY A 83 1.01 -10.51 15.34
N GLN A 84 0.44 -10.44 16.55
CA GLN A 84 1.20 -10.20 17.79
C GLN A 84 2.15 -8.98 17.74
N GLY A 85 1.78 -7.94 16.99
CA GLY A 85 2.56 -6.73 16.75
C GLY A 85 3.60 -6.86 15.63
N SER A 86 3.41 -7.79 14.69
CA SER A 86 4.25 -8.01 13.51
C SER A 86 4.02 -6.99 12.40
N GLU A 87 5.01 -6.87 11.53
CA GLU A 87 4.92 -6.13 10.27
C GLU A 87 4.88 -7.14 9.11
N PHE A 88 3.90 -7.01 8.23
CA PHE A 88 3.74 -7.80 7.02
C PHE A 88 4.13 -6.92 5.83
N ILE A 89 5.23 -7.28 5.19
CA ILE A 89 5.85 -6.52 4.11
C ILE A 89 5.62 -7.26 2.79
N PHE A 90 4.86 -6.63 1.90
CA PHE A 90 4.49 -7.21 0.61
C PHE A 90 5.41 -6.69 -0.49
N HIS A 91 5.84 -7.60 -1.37
CA HIS A 91 6.74 -7.29 -2.48
C HIS A 91 5.97 -7.34 -3.81
N GLY A 92 6.09 -6.27 -4.59
CA GLY A 92 5.46 -6.17 -5.91
C GLY A 92 3.92 -6.20 -5.88
N PRO A 93 3.29 -6.46 -7.05
CA PRO A 93 1.84 -6.40 -7.21
C PRO A 93 1.15 -7.61 -6.58
N MET A 94 0.75 -7.47 -5.32
CA MET A 94 -0.04 -8.48 -4.61
C MET A 94 -1.05 -7.87 -3.64
N ILE A 95 -2.16 -8.60 -3.44
CA ILE A 95 -3.22 -8.28 -2.49
C ILE A 95 -2.95 -9.03 -1.18
N PRO A 96 -2.74 -8.33 -0.05
CA PRO A 96 -2.56 -8.95 1.25
C PRO A 96 -3.74 -9.85 1.63
N PHE A 97 -4.96 -9.32 1.71
CA PHE A 97 -6.13 -10.07 2.18
C PHE A 97 -7.29 -10.01 1.18
N VAL A 98 -7.74 -11.19 0.74
CA VAL A 98 -9.01 -11.36 0.03
C VAL A 98 -9.93 -12.21 0.89
N ILE A 99 -11.07 -11.64 1.27
CA ILE A 99 -12.06 -12.25 2.16
C ILE A 99 -13.36 -12.44 1.39
N GLU A 100 -13.59 -13.66 0.92
CA GLU A 100 -14.72 -14.01 0.06
C GLU A 100 -15.70 -14.92 0.80
N ASN A 101 -16.97 -14.50 0.86
CA ASN A 101 -18.07 -15.26 1.47
C ASN A 101 -17.79 -15.71 2.91
N CYS A 102 -16.95 -14.98 3.64
CA CYS A 102 -16.63 -15.32 5.02
C CYS A 102 -17.54 -14.60 6.01
N SER A 103 -17.57 -15.09 7.24
CA SER A 103 -18.16 -14.39 8.38
C SER A 103 -17.30 -14.53 9.63
N LYS A 104 -17.36 -13.56 10.55
CA LYS A 104 -16.57 -13.57 11.80
C LYS A 104 -15.06 -13.72 11.55
N VAL A 105 -14.53 -13.00 10.56
CA VAL A 105 -13.08 -12.89 10.33
C VAL A 105 -12.53 -11.74 11.17
N LEU A 106 -11.42 -11.99 11.86
CA LEU A 106 -10.66 -11.03 12.64
C LEU A 106 -9.21 -10.97 12.15
N VAL A 107 -8.72 -9.79 11.79
CA VAL A 107 -7.30 -9.56 11.51
C VAL A 107 -6.82 -8.49 12.47
N ARG A 108 -5.85 -8.81 13.34
CA ARG A 108 -5.44 -7.91 14.42
C ARG A 108 -3.95 -7.94 14.71
N ASN A 109 -3.50 -6.93 15.45
CA ASN A 109 -2.15 -6.82 15.97
C ASN A 109 -1.08 -6.94 14.87
N LEU A 110 -1.30 -6.28 13.73
CA LEU A 110 -0.32 -6.27 12.65
C LEU A 110 -0.30 -4.93 11.91
N VAL A 111 0.81 -4.71 11.21
CA VAL A 111 0.99 -3.64 10.23
C VAL A 111 1.09 -4.26 8.85
N ILE A 112 0.42 -3.67 7.86
CA ILE A 112 0.61 -4.00 6.44
C ILE A 112 1.38 -2.85 5.80
N ASP A 113 2.46 -3.16 5.10
CA ASP A 113 3.21 -2.22 4.27
C ASP A 113 3.76 -2.91 3.02
N TRP A 114 4.23 -2.11 2.07
CA TRP A 114 4.95 -2.59 0.89
C TRP A 114 6.43 -2.26 1.03
N GLU A 115 7.28 -3.12 0.45
CA GLU A 115 8.72 -2.83 0.37
C GLU A 115 8.99 -1.61 -0.52
N GLU A 116 8.40 -1.62 -1.72
CA GLU A 116 8.36 -0.51 -2.67
C GLU A 116 6.98 0.19 -2.61
N PRO A 117 6.92 1.51 -2.33
CA PRO A 117 5.67 2.25 -2.43
C PRO A 117 5.25 2.46 -3.90
N MET A 118 3.94 2.43 -4.18
CA MET A 118 3.33 2.78 -5.47
C MET A 118 3.18 4.29 -5.65
N PHE A 119 4.19 5.04 -5.24
CA PHE A 119 4.39 6.46 -5.47
C PHE A 119 5.85 6.81 -5.19
N ALA A 120 6.27 7.94 -5.72
CA ALA A 120 7.55 8.54 -5.37
C ALA A 120 7.32 9.94 -4.82
N GLN A 121 8.31 10.45 -4.11
CA GLN A 121 8.27 11.83 -3.66
C GLN A 121 9.60 12.54 -3.87
N GLY A 122 9.50 13.81 -4.21
CA GLY A 122 10.64 14.71 -4.33
C GLY A 122 10.30 16.08 -3.75
N THR A 123 11.30 16.92 -3.58
CA THR A 123 11.13 18.28 -3.06
C THR A 123 11.19 19.28 -4.20
N VAL A 124 10.27 20.25 -4.22
CA VAL A 124 10.34 21.38 -5.16
C VAL A 124 11.59 22.19 -4.85
N SER A 125 12.58 22.18 -5.73
CA SER A 125 13.85 22.91 -5.53
C SER A 125 13.86 24.26 -6.25
N ARG A 126 13.06 24.41 -7.30
CA ARG A 126 12.93 25.63 -8.10
C ARG A 126 11.51 25.74 -8.65
N ALA A 127 10.99 26.95 -8.76
CA ALA A 127 9.77 27.27 -9.49
C ALA A 127 9.91 28.66 -10.09
N ASP A 128 9.70 28.79 -11.40
CA ASP A 128 9.69 30.04 -12.17
C ASP A 128 8.41 30.15 -13.01
N HIS A 129 8.28 31.16 -13.87
CA HIS A 129 7.04 31.48 -14.58
C HIS A 129 6.41 30.30 -15.36
N GLU A 130 7.21 29.40 -15.94
CA GLU A 130 6.72 28.34 -16.85
C GLU A 130 7.25 26.94 -16.48
N SER A 131 8.10 26.85 -15.45
CA SER A 131 8.76 25.61 -15.09
C SER A 131 9.00 25.47 -13.60
N PHE A 132 9.13 24.23 -13.14
CA PHE A 132 9.57 23.92 -11.80
C PHE A 132 10.44 22.65 -11.80
N ASP A 133 11.29 22.56 -10.80
CA ASP A 133 12.20 21.42 -10.62
C ASP A 133 11.80 20.64 -9.38
N ILE A 134 11.78 19.32 -9.53
CA ILE A 134 11.68 18.36 -8.43
C ILE A 134 13.06 17.76 -8.20
N GLN A 135 13.61 17.97 -7.01
CA GLN A 135 14.79 17.28 -6.52
C GLN A 135 14.38 15.93 -5.92
N MET A 136 14.85 14.85 -6.52
CA MET A 136 14.68 13.49 -6.02
C MET A 136 15.67 13.20 -4.89
N PRO A 137 15.29 12.37 -3.90
CA PRO A 137 16.23 11.84 -2.92
C PRO A 137 17.37 11.09 -3.58
N GLU A 138 18.56 11.13 -2.97
CA GLU A 138 19.73 10.40 -3.43
C GLU A 138 19.44 8.89 -3.50
N GLY A 139 19.90 8.23 -4.57
CA GLY A 139 19.69 6.81 -4.78
C GLY A 139 18.30 6.41 -5.27
N THR A 140 17.41 7.36 -5.56
CA THR A 140 16.10 7.05 -6.17
C THR A 140 16.30 6.53 -7.59
N ASP A 141 15.79 5.33 -7.87
CA ASP A 141 15.78 4.75 -9.22
C ASP A 141 14.56 5.25 -10.00
N TYR A 142 14.80 5.88 -11.14
CA TYR A 142 13.78 6.37 -12.07
C TYR A 142 14.39 6.63 -13.45
N LYS A 143 13.54 6.71 -14.47
CA LYS A 143 13.94 7.10 -15.83
C LYS A 143 13.14 8.29 -16.32
N VAL A 144 13.77 9.14 -17.12
CA VAL A 144 13.09 10.18 -17.90
C VAL A 144 13.32 9.91 -19.37
N GLU A 145 12.28 9.40 -20.05
CA GLU A 145 12.30 8.98 -21.45
C GLU A 145 10.97 9.38 -22.11
N ASP A 146 11.03 9.80 -23.38
CA ASP A 146 9.86 10.24 -24.16
C ASP A 146 8.99 11.28 -23.44
N HIS A 147 9.64 12.28 -22.84
CA HIS A 147 8.99 13.34 -22.05
C HIS A 147 8.13 12.84 -20.88
N ALA A 148 8.43 11.66 -20.35
CA ALA A 148 7.74 11.05 -19.22
C ALA A 148 8.71 10.56 -18.15
N VAL A 149 8.23 10.56 -16.89
CA VAL A 149 8.93 9.94 -15.76
C VAL A 149 8.39 8.54 -15.54
N TRP A 150 9.30 7.61 -15.34
CA TRP A 150 9.01 6.19 -15.10
C TRP A 150 9.67 5.75 -13.81
N PHE A 151 8.90 5.08 -12.97
CA PHE A 151 9.38 4.36 -11.79
C PHE A 151 9.18 2.86 -12.00
N THR A 152 9.91 2.04 -11.26
CA THR A 152 9.69 0.59 -11.25
C THR A 152 8.85 0.23 -10.04
N PHE A 153 7.84 -0.61 -10.23
CA PHE A 153 7.09 -1.23 -9.14
C PHE A 153 7.01 -2.75 -9.37
N GLY A 154 7.67 -3.53 -8.51
CA GLY A 154 7.69 -4.99 -8.65
C GLY A 154 8.28 -5.47 -9.99
N GLY A 155 9.29 -4.76 -10.49
CA GLY A 155 9.94 -5.03 -11.77
C GLY A 155 9.19 -4.50 -13.01
N ILE A 156 8.05 -3.84 -12.84
CA ILE A 156 7.24 -3.30 -13.94
C ILE A 156 7.45 -1.78 -14.03
N PRO A 157 7.84 -1.24 -15.21
CA PRO A 157 7.88 0.20 -15.43
C PRO A 157 6.48 0.82 -15.38
N GLU A 158 6.32 1.83 -14.54
CA GLU A 158 5.07 2.56 -14.31
C GLU A 158 5.26 4.04 -14.60
N LYS A 159 4.44 4.55 -15.52
CA LYS A 159 4.47 5.95 -15.95
C LYS A 159 3.81 6.83 -14.91
N VAL A 160 4.46 7.93 -14.55
CA VAL A 160 3.82 8.99 -13.75
C VAL A 160 2.71 9.64 -14.57
N TRP A 161 1.54 9.79 -13.95
CA TRP A 161 0.35 10.36 -14.57
C TRP A 161 -0.22 11.56 -13.79
N GLY A 162 0.37 11.90 -12.65
CA GLY A 162 0.00 13.09 -11.92
C GLY A 162 0.88 13.41 -10.72
N LEU A 163 0.78 14.67 -10.30
CA LEU A 163 1.51 15.24 -9.19
C LEU A 163 0.52 15.78 -8.16
N ASN A 164 0.75 15.49 -6.88
CA ASN A 164 0.08 16.15 -5.77
C ASN A 164 1.09 16.89 -4.91
N GLU A 165 0.84 18.18 -4.68
CA GLU A 165 1.68 19.02 -3.85
C GLU A 165 1.25 18.94 -2.38
N PHE A 166 2.21 18.70 -1.49
CA PHE A 166 2.06 18.67 -0.04
C PHE A 166 2.89 19.77 0.61
N ASP A 167 2.25 20.48 1.54
CA ASP A 167 2.92 21.51 2.33
C ASP A 167 3.94 20.88 3.29
N LYS A 168 5.17 21.40 3.24
CA LYS A 168 6.30 20.80 3.97
C LYS A 168 6.14 20.82 5.49
N GLN A 169 5.39 21.78 6.03
CA GLN A 169 5.24 21.97 7.48
C GLN A 169 4.08 21.14 8.01
N THR A 170 2.91 21.28 7.39
CA THR A 170 1.67 20.63 7.83
C THR A 170 1.58 19.17 7.39
N LYS A 171 2.35 18.75 6.38
CA LYS A 171 2.27 17.42 5.75
C LYS A 171 0.89 17.12 5.16
N ALA A 172 0.11 18.15 4.87
CA ALA A 172 -1.20 18.06 4.22
C ALA A 172 -1.13 18.52 2.75
N PRO A 173 -2.12 18.20 1.92
CA PRO A 173 -2.21 18.78 0.57
C PRO A 173 -2.08 20.30 0.62
N ALA A 174 -1.23 20.85 -0.24
CA ALA A 174 -0.98 22.28 -0.29
C ALA A 174 -2.27 23.06 -0.62
N TYR A 175 -2.43 24.22 0.00
CA TYR A 175 -3.65 25.03 -0.17
C TYR A 175 -3.92 25.35 -1.64
N GLN A 176 -5.13 24.99 -2.09
CA GLN A 176 -5.61 25.15 -3.46
C GLN A 176 -4.81 24.40 -4.54
N SER A 177 -3.86 23.51 -4.22
CA SER A 177 -3.08 22.79 -5.25
C SER A 177 -3.98 21.91 -6.12
N GLY A 178 -4.88 21.16 -5.48
CA GLY A 178 -5.82 20.25 -6.14
C GLY A 178 -5.10 19.22 -7.02
N ASP A 179 -5.82 18.73 -8.03
CA ASP A 179 -5.29 17.79 -9.04
C ASP A 179 -4.82 18.54 -10.32
N GLN A 180 -4.40 19.81 -10.20
CA GLN A 180 -4.13 20.67 -11.36
C GLN A 180 -2.97 20.17 -12.24
N LEU A 181 -2.01 19.45 -11.65
CA LEU A 181 -0.89 18.79 -12.34
C LEU A 181 -1.09 17.26 -12.42
N SER A 182 -2.34 16.81 -12.54
CA SER A 182 -2.70 15.40 -12.70
C SER A 182 -3.56 15.17 -13.95
N TRP A 183 -3.70 13.90 -14.35
CA TRP A 183 -4.61 13.46 -15.42
C TRP A 183 -4.31 14.15 -16.75
N GLY A 184 -5.33 14.65 -17.45
CA GLY A 184 -5.18 15.32 -18.75
C GLY A 184 -4.39 16.64 -18.72
N ASN A 185 -4.14 17.21 -17.54
CA ASN A 185 -3.23 18.36 -17.44
C ASN A 185 -1.78 17.90 -17.37
N TYR A 186 -1.50 16.78 -16.72
CA TYR A 186 -0.15 16.21 -16.68
C TYR A 186 0.38 15.89 -18.08
N SER A 187 -0.48 15.38 -18.98
CA SER A 187 -0.10 15.09 -20.36
C SER A 187 0.28 16.32 -21.19
N LYS A 188 0.03 17.54 -20.71
CA LYS A 188 0.42 18.80 -21.37
C LYS A 188 1.78 19.30 -20.89
N VAL A 189 2.33 18.72 -19.83
CA VAL A 189 3.59 19.12 -19.24
C VAL A 189 4.73 18.42 -19.95
N ARG A 190 5.72 19.18 -20.42
CA ARG A 190 6.97 18.65 -20.95
C ARG A 190 7.88 18.31 -19.79
N VAL A 191 8.46 17.11 -19.81
CA VAL A 191 9.36 16.63 -18.76
C VAL A 191 10.73 16.34 -19.34
N GLU A 192 11.77 16.76 -18.61
CA GLU A 192 13.16 16.45 -18.91
C GLU A 192 13.98 16.31 -17.63
N GLN A 193 15.09 15.58 -17.71
CA GLN A 193 16.05 15.53 -16.63
C GLN A 193 17.14 16.58 -16.89
N SER A 194 17.11 17.67 -16.14
CA SER A 194 18.07 18.78 -16.33
C SER A 194 19.45 18.46 -15.78
N ARG A 195 19.54 17.67 -14.70
CA ARG A 195 20.79 17.16 -14.10
C ARG A 195 20.53 15.91 -13.26
N PRO A 196 21.57 15.16 -12.83
CA PRO A 196 21.39 14.00 -11.96
C PRO A 196 20.51 14.31 -10.73
N GLY A 197 19.46 13.52 -10.52
CA GLY A 197 18.52 13.67 -9.41
C GLY A 197 17.51 14.82 -9.52
N VAL A 198 17.47 15.57 -10.63
CA VAL A 198 16.53 16.69 -10.81
C VAL A 198 15.68 16.51 -12.06
N ILE A 199 14.37 16.56 -11.87
CA ILE A 199 13.37 16.47 -12.94
C ILE A 199 12.75 17.85 -13.13
N THR A 200 12.80 18.37 -14.34
CA THR A 200 12.24 19.66 -14.72
C THR A 200 10.92 19.44 -15.46
N TYR A 201 9.88 20.14 -15.01
CA TYR A 201 8.54 20.14 -15.57
C TYR A 201 8.27 21.52 -16.17
N GLN A 202 7.86 21.58 -17.44
CA GLN A 202 7.63 22.81 -18.21
C GLN A 202 6.25 22.80 -18.85
N GLY A 203 5.55 23.93 -18.86
CA GLY A 203 4.25 24.05 -19.52
C GLY A 203 3.58 25.40 -19.29
N ASP A 204 2.66 25.74 -20.19
CA ASP A 204 2.00 27.04 -20.19
C ASP A 204 0.88 27.10 -19.14
N ASN A 205 0.75 28.24 -18.46
CA ASN A 205 -0.32 28.53 -17.50
C ASN A 205 -0.50 27.45 -16.41
N MET A 206 0.58 26.77 -16.06
CA MET A 206 0.56 25.78 -14.98
C MET A 206 0.50 26.46 -13.62
N LYS A 207 -0.23 25.86 -12.69
CA LYS A 207 -0.07 26.23 -11.28
C LYS A 207 1.26 25.70 -10.77
N LEU A 208 2.13 26.63 -10.45
CA LEU A 208 3.46 26.34 -9.92
C LEU A 208 3.38 25.90 -8.46
N PRO A 209 4.06 24.80 -8.08
CA PRO A 209 4.16 24.41 -6.70
C PRO A 209 5.12 25.33 -5.93
N ARG A 210 4.99 25.38 -4.61
CA ARG A 210 5.84 26.23 -3.77
C ARG A 210 7.21 25.58 -3.56
N ILE A 211 8.26 26.39 -3.65
CA ILE A 211 9.63 25.93 -3.34
C ILE A 211 9.70 25.39 -1.91
N GLY A 212 10.30 24.21 -1.78
CA GLY A 212 10.45 23.46 -0.53
C GLY A 212 9.26 22.55 -0.19
N ASN A 213 8.13 22.63 -0.91
CA ASN A 213 7.05 21.66 -0.74
C ASN A 213 7.44 20.29 -1.31
N VAL A 214 6.69 19.27 -0.89
CA VAL A 214 6.88 17.90 -1.35
C VAL A 214 5.91 17.64 -2.49
N ILE A 215 6.39 17.07 -3.59
CA ILE A 215 5.55 16.53 -4.64
C ILE A 215 5.47 15.03 -4.46
N VAL A 216 4.24 14.51 -4.37
CA VAL A 216 3.94 13.08 -4.51
C VAL A 216 3.65 12.81 -5.98
N MET A 217 4.52 12.03 -6.61
CA MET A 217 4.39 11.56 -7.98
C MET A 217 3.56 10.28 -7.99
N ARG A 218 2.44 10.34 -8.69
CA ARG A 218 1.47 9.26 -8.80
C ARG A 218 1.81 8.46 -10.05
N PHE A 219 2.12 7.19 -9.83
CA PHE A 219 2.29 6.19 -10.87
C PHE A 219 1.62 4.90 -10.41
N GLY A 220 1.55 3.92 -11.30
CA GLY A 220 0.94 2.65 -10.98
C GLY A 220 -0.58 2.67 -11.08
N ARG A 221 -1.11 1.45 -10.99
CA ARG A 221 -2.52 1.12 -11.15
C ARG A 221 -3.14 0.72 -9.81
N ARG A 222 -4.46 0.85 -9.71
CA ARG A 222 -5.29 0.51 -8.54
C ARG A 222 -5.53 -0.99 -8.48
N GLU A 223 -4.47 -1.77 -8.37
CA GLU A 223 -4.57 -3.23 -8.53
C GLU A 223 -4.45 -4.01 -7.22
N ASN A 224 -3.92 -3.36 -6.18
CA ASN A 224 -3.41 -4.03 -4.99
C ASN A 224 -4.00 -3.43 -3.69
N PRO A 225 -5.33 -3.45 -3.49
CA PRO A 225 -5.91 -3.05 -2.21
C PRO A 225 -5.37 -3.93 -1.08
N ALA A 226 -5.18 -3.37 0.12
CA ALA A 226 -4.74 -4.17 1.27
C ALA A 226 -5.77 -5.23 1.67
N PHE A 227 -7.05 -4.85 1.65
CA PHE A 227 -8.17 -5.72 1.93
C PHE A 227 -9.17 -5.63 0.79
N PHE A 228 -9.60 -6.79 0.29
CA PHE A 228 -10.78 -6.90 -0.55
C PHE A 228 -11.77 -7.86 0.10
N HIS A 229 -12.97 -7.38 0.40
CA HIS A 229 -14.04 -8.20 0.96
C HIS A 229 -15.20 -8.28 -0.02
N GLN A 230 -15.64 -9.51 -0.31
CA GLN A 230 -16.76 -9.77 -1.20
C GLN A 230 -17.67 -10.84 -0.61
N ARG A 231 -18.99 -10.66 -0.76
CA ARG A 231 -19.99 -11.65 -0.36
C ARG A 231 -20.93 -11.95 -1.52
N ARG A 232 -21.27 -13.21 -1.72
CA ARG A 232 -22.34 -13.65 -2.63
C ARG A 232 -23.70 -13.39 -1.98
N GLY A 233 -24.55 -12.58 -2.62
CA GLY A 233 -25.96 -12.35 -2.23
C GLY A 233 -26.40 -10.87 -2.18
N LYS A 234 -27.69 -10.60 -2.42
CA LYS A 234 -28.34 -9.28 -2.63
C LYS A 234 -28.36 -8.29 -1.42
N ARG A 235 -27.61 -8.54 -0.34
CA ARG A 235 -27.55 -7.60 0.80
C ARG A 235 -26.09 -7.25 1.10
N GLN A 236 -25.59 -6.22 0.43
CA GLN A 236 -24.47 -5.42 0.94
C GLN A 236 -24.95 -4.76 2.24
N LEU A 237 -24.72 -5.40 3.39
CA LEU A 237 -24.85 -4.72 4.67
C LEU A 237 -23.67 -3.74 4.74
N GLY A 238 -23.98 -2.45 4.88
CA GLY A 238 -23.00 -1.36 4.84
C GLY A 238 -21.81 -1.63 5.76
N ILE A 239 -20.63 -1.74 5.15
CA ILE A 239 -19.37 -1.82 5.87
C ILE A 239 -18.95 -0.38 6.15
N ARG A 240 -18.88 -0.01 7.43
CA ARG A 240 -18.15 1.20 7.83
C ARG A 240 -16.66 0.87 7.80
N GLU A 241 -16.06 0.99 6.62
CA GLU A 241 -14.61 1.05 6.48
C GLU A 241 -14.11 2.32 7.18
N ARG A 242 -13.26 2.20 8.20
CA ARG A 242 -12.54 3.36 8.77
C ARG A 242 -11.07 3.45 8.35
N ALA A 243 -10.64 2.58 7.44
CA ALA A 243 -9.33 2.63 6.81
C ALA A 243 -9.46 2.19 5.35
N SER A 244 -9.76 3.16 4.48
CA SER A 244 -9.68 2.96 3.04
C SER A 244 -8.25 3.25 2.58
N CYS A 245 -7.57 2.26 2.02
CA CYS A 245 -6.64 2.56 0.93
C CYS A 245 -7.52 2.82 -0.30
N THR A 246 -8.09 4.02 -0.41
CA THR A 246 -8.59 4.43 -1.73
C THR A 246 -7.37 4.39 -2.65
N GLY A 247 -7.46 3.68 -3.77
CA GLY A 247 -6.37 3.48 -4.72
C GLY A 247 -5.89 4.75 -5.42
N HIS A 248 -5.79 5.89 -4.74
CA HIS A 248 -5.24 7.13 -5.27
C HIS A 248 -3.69 7.13 -5.31
N GLY A 249 -3.05 5.97 -5.47
CA GLY A 249 -1.61 5.85 -5.67
C GLY A 249 -0.80 6.17 -4.41
N THR A 250 -1.19 5.64 -3.25
CA THR A 250 -0.36 5.75 -2.04
C THR A 250 -0.58 4.51 -1.17
N PRO A 251 0.31 3.50 -1.17
CA PRO A 251 0.34 2.53 -0.11
C PRO A 251 0.77 3.27 1.16
N CYS A 252 -0.13 3.35 2.11
CA CYS A 252 0.17 3.82 3.44
C CYS A 252 0.37 2.59 4.31
N ALA A 253 1.38 2.62 5.20
CA ALA A 253 1.46 1.66 6.29
C ALA A 253 0.15 1.71 7.08
N MET A 254 -0.51 0.57 7.24
CA MET A 254 -1.79 0.51 7.93
C MET A 254 -1.70 -0.42 9.13
N VAL A 255 -2.05 0.12 10.29
CA VAL A 255 -2.19 -0.61 11.55
C VAL A 255 -3.66 -0.99 11.69
N PHE A 256 -3.98 -2.29 11.78
CA PHE A 256 -5.35 -2.75 11.74
C PHE A 256 -5.78 -3.57 12.96
N GLU A 257 -7.03 -3.34 13.35
CA GLU A 257 -7.95 -4.35 13.90
C GLU A 257 -9.19 -4.37 13.00
N TYR A 258 -9.31 -5.40 12.15
CA TYR A 258 -10.39 -5.58 11.19
C TYR A 258 -11.31 -6.71 11.66
N THR A 259 -12.58 -6.42 11.86
CA THR A 259 -13.59 -7.39 12.29
C THR A 259 -14.80 -7.38 11.35
N LEU A 260 -15.22 -8.54 10.86
CA LEU A 260 -16.51 -8.71 10.19
C LEU A 260 -17.66 -8.87 11.23
N ALA A 261 -17.92 -7.81 11.98
CA ALA A 261 -19.05 -7.57 12.89
C ALA A 261 -19.16 -6.03 13.11
N PRO A 262 -20.24 -5.44 13.65
CA PRO A 262 -20.60 -4.02 13.39
C PRO A 262 -19.66 -2.94 13.96
N ILE A 263 -18.50 -3.29 14.53
CA ILE A 263 -17.58 -2.36 15.18
C ILE A 263 -16.12 -2.71 14.83
N GLN A 264 -15.47 -1.87 14.00
CA GLN A 264 -14.02 -1.71 14.04
C GLN A 264 -13.66 -0.87 15.27
N ARG A 265 -12.75 -1.36 16.11
CA ARG A 265 -12.13 -0.57 17.19
C ARG A 265 -10.65 -0.40 16.80
N HIS A 266 -10.13 0.84 16.81
CA HIS A 266 -8.68 1.13 16.71
C HIS A 266 -7.88 0.70 15.45
N ALA A 267 -8.32 1.06 14.24
CA ALA A 267 -7.48 1.01 13.02
C ALA A 267 -6.93 2.40 12.65
N GLN A 268 -5.70 2.47 12.11
CA GLN A 268 -5.07 3.71 11.65
C GLN A 268 -4.31 3.49 10.34
N THR A 269 -4.49 4.41 9.38
CA THR A 269 -3.70 4.51 8.16
C THR A 269 -2.69 5.64 8.30
N ARG A 270 -1.40 5.37 8.08
CA ARG A 270 -0.32 6.37 8.17
C ARG A 270 0.74 6.14 7.10
N VAL A 271 1.43 7.19 6.68
CA VAL A 271 2.57 7.04 5.77
C VAL A 271 3.80 6.63 6.59
N GLY A 272 4.49 5.56 6.19
CA GLY A 272 5.78 5.18 6.76
C GLY A 272 6.89 6.15 6.35
N PRO A 273 8.04 6.20 7.05
CA PRO A 273 9.14 7.07 6.67
C PRO A 273 9.66 6.72 5.27
N TYR A 274 9.79 7.74 4.41
CA TYR A 274 10.34 7.62 3.06
C TYR A 274 11.85 7.92 3.09
N GLY A 275 12.68 7.00 2.59
CA GLY A 275 14.13 7.15 2.51
C GLY A 275 14.88 6.74 3.79
N ASN A 276 15.10 5.42 3.96
CA ASN A 276 16.30 4.78 4.59
C ASN A 276 16.12 3.26 4.82
N ARG A 277 15.35 2.54 3.97
CA ARG A 277 15.05 1.12 4.26
C ARG A 277 16.20 0.14 3.99
N HIS A 278 17.37 0.61 3.52
CA HIS A 278 18.60 -0.19 3.43
C HIS A 278 19.39 -0.27 4.75
N ARG A 279 18.98 0.43 5.81
CA ARG A 279 19.55 0.27 7.16
C ARG A 279 18.45 0.25 8.21
N GLY A 280 18.00 -0.95 8.55
CA GLY A 280 17.36 -1.32 9.83
C GLY A 280 16.31 -0.38 10.43
N CYS A 281 15.05 -0.82 10.38
CA CYS A 281 13.95 -0.46 11.31
C CYS A 281 13.49 1.01 11.36
N HIS A 282 12.17 1.19 11.51
CA HIS A 282 11.46 2.10 12.44
C HIS A 282 10.07 2.46 11.89
N ALA A 283 9.10 1.55 12.03
CA ALA A 283 7.70 1.96 12.04
C ALA A 283 7.42 2.71 13.36
N LEU A 284 6.89 3.93 13.24
CA LEU A 284 6.49 4.76 14.38
C LEU A 284 5.35 4.07 15.14
N ARG A 285 5.65 3.48 16.31
CA ARG A 285 4.66 2.93 17.26
C ARG A 285 3.78 4.04 17.80
N ILE A 286 2.48 3.99 17.54
CA ILE A 286 1.49 4.71 18.35
C ILE A 286 1.09 3.79 19.49
N LEU A 287 1.55 4.14 20.69
CA LEU A 287 1.12 3.56 21.94
C LEU A 287 -0.40 3.73 22.06
N SER A 288 -1.10 2.61 22.29
CA SER A 288 -2.47 2.64 22.81
C SER A 288 -2.50 3.51 24.07
N ARG A 289 -3.44 4.45 24.15
CA ARG A 289 -3.70 5.14 25.42
C ARG A 289 -4.11 4.09 26.47
N PRO A 290 -3.52 4.10 27.66
CA PRO A 290 -4.01 3.27 28.76
C PRO A 290 -5.32 3.85 29.27
N GLY A 291 -6.34 2.99 29.41
CA GLY A 291 -7.63 3.34 30.01
C GLY A 291 -8.78 3.07 29.06
N ASP A 292 -9.38 1.88 29.20
CA ASP A 292 -10.78 1.75 29.62
C ASP A 292 -11.01 0.27 29.94
N ALA A 293 -11.01 -0.01 31.25
CA ALA A 293 -11.51 -1.24 31.84
C ALA A 293 -13.04 -1.33 31.69
#